data_AF-A0A6H2A352-F1
#
_entry.id   AF-A0A6H2A352-F1
#
_cell.length_a   1.000
_cell.length_b   1.000
_cell.length_c   1.000
_cell.angle_alpha   90.00
_cell.angle_beta   90.00
_cell.angle_gamma   90.00
#
_symmetry.space_group_name_H-M   'P 1'
#
loop_
_entity.id
_entity.type
_entity.pdbx_description
1 polymer ?
#
loop_
_entity_poly.entity_id
_entity_poly.type
_entity_poly.pdbx_seq_one_letter_code
_entity_poly.pdbx_strand_id
1 'polypeptide(L)'
;MSEQKAVTTKEDPIYQMLANYKTAIASVLPKHLTPEKFLRIAYQAIHKVPKLRSCNSLSLINAIIEASILGLEVGRTAHLIPFKDQATLIIDYKGMIELAHRSDKVESTPLKAVYENDLFEYAEGTDRYIKHKPARDKRGKLSAAYAIVNFKGGGYDFEVVLPEDIESVKKRSPGAKKADSPWNTEDEPMMWAKTAMRRLAKRIPQCPELQKAAYLEELVEAGLKQNLAHITNGAIDADFKSVKEEPREPIQKQAITEKLDKLKADGQISKETKLCPNKNDKPVPIADCDLCTVRQGCPAWA
;
A
#
# COMPACT_ATOMS: atom_id res chain seq x y z
N MET A 1 12.56 -14.90 50.42
CA MET A 1 12.37 -15.31 49.02
C MET A 1 11.26 -14.43 48.46
N SER A 2 11.62 -13.39 47.72
CA SER A 2 10.67 -12.45 47.10
C SER A 2 10.18 -13.04 45.78
N GLU A 3 8.89 -13.37 45.71
CA GLU A 3 8.20 -13.76 44.48
C GLU A 3 8.30 -12.64 43.44
N GLN A 4 8.99 -12.92 42.33
CA GLN A 4 8.93 -12.08 41.14
C GLN A 4 7.60 -12.34 40.44
N LYS A 5 6.67 -11.37 40.50
CA LYS A 5 5.49 -11.35 39.63
C LYS A 5 5.96 -11.24 38.17
N ALA A 6 5.61 -12.24 37.37
CA ALA A 6 5.80 -12.21 35.92
C ALA A 6 5.08 -10.98 35.34
N VAL A 7 5.83 -10.10 34.70
CA VAL A 7 5.30 -8.98 33.92
C VAL A 7 4.67 -9.59 32.67
N THR A 8 3.34 -9.67 32.62
CA THR A 8 2.60 -10.01 31.41
C THR A 8 2.70 -8.84 30.44
N THR A 9 3.71 -8.87 29.56
CA THR A 9 3.78 -7.96 28.42
C THR A 9 2.61 -8.26 27.50
N LYS A 10 1.59 -7.38 27.51
CA LYS A 10 0.46 -7.42 26.58
C LYS A 10 1.00 -7.33 25.15
N GLU A 11 0.89 -8.41 24.38
CA GLU A 11 1.40 -8.47 23.01
C GLU A 11 0.76 -7.40 22.12
N ASP A 12 1.50 -6.87 21.14
CA ASP A 12 1.00 -5.84 20.21
C ASP A 12 -0.24 -6.39 19.46
N PRO A 13 -1.40 -5.71 19.51
CA PRO A 13 -2.62 -6.15 18.84
C PRO A 13 -2.45 -6.46 17.35
N ILE A 14 -1.54 -5.76 16.66
CA ILE A 14 -1.23 -6.04 15.24
C ILE A 14 -0.53 -7.38 15.11
N TYR A 15 0.38 -7.71 16.02
CA TYR A 15 1.09 -8.99 16.00
C TYR A 15 0.13 -10.15 16.20
N GLN A 16 -0.79 -10.03 17.16
CA GLN A 16 -1.83 -11.04 17.42
C GLN A 16 -2.75 -11.21 16.21
N MET A 17 -3.17 -10.11 15.60
CA MET A 17 -3.97 -10.16 14.37
C MET A 17 -3.22 -10.91 13.26
N LEU A 18 -1.96 -10.56 12.98
CA LEU A 18 -1.15 -11.26 11.97
C LEU A 18 -0.97 -12.75 12.28
N ALA A 19 -0.80 -13.11 13.56
CA ALA A 19 -0.68 -14.49 13.99
C ALA A 19 -1.97 -15.29 13.72
N ASN A 20 -3.15 -14.70 13.93
CA ASN A 20 -4.44 -15.34 13.66
C ASN A 20 -4.64 -15.68 12.18
N TYR A 21 -4.06 -14.89 11.27
CA TYR A 21 -4.14 -15.14 9.82
C TYR A 21 -2.93 -15.90 9.26
N LYS A 22 -2.03 -16.39 10.12
CA LYS A 22 -0.80 -17.08 9.69
C LYS A 22 -1.09 -18.27 8.78
N THR A 23 -2.09 -19.10 9.09
CA THR A 23 -2.44 -20.29 8.29
C THR A 23 -2.93 -19.91 6.89
N ALA A 24 -3.78 -18.88 6.79
CA ALA A 24 -4.28 -18.39 5.51
C ALA A 24 -3.18 -17.74 4.66
N ILE A 25 -2.25 -17.02 5.30
CA ILE A 25 -1.08 -16.45 4.61
C ILE A 25 -0.14 -17.58 4.14
N ALA A 26 0.07 -18.60 4.97
CA ALA A 26 0.92 -19.74 4.63
C ALA A 26 0.40 -20.56 3.44
N SER A 27 -0.93 -20.69 3.28
CA SER A 27 -1.51 -21.49 2.19
C SER A 27 -1.33 -20.85 0.80
N VAL A 28 -1.16 -19.53 0.74
CA VAL A 28 -1.02 -18.78 -0.52
C VAL A 28 0.41 -18.32 -0.81
N LEU A 29 1.33 -18.44 0.15
CA LEU A 29 2.72 -18.03 -0.02
C LEU A 29 3.45 -18.94 -1.02
N PRO A 30 4.30 -18.37 -1.90
CA PRO A 30 5.21 -19.17 -2.70
C PRO A 30 6.12 -20.04 -1.84
N LYS A 31 6.41 -21.27 -2.32
CA LYS A 31 7.17 -22.31 -1.58
C LYS A 31 8.55 -21.87 -1.07
N HIS A 32 9.14 -20.83 -1.67
CA HIS A 32 10.46 -20.32 -1.28
C HIS A 32 10.42 -19.27 -0.15
N LEU A 33 9.23 -18.87 0.31
CA LEU A 33 9.03 -17.90 1.40
C LEU A 33 8.46 -18.60 2.63
N THR A 34 8.98 -18.26 3.81
CA THR A 34 8.43 -18.75 5.08
C THR A 34 7.40 -17.78 5.66
N PRO A 35 6.27 -18.28 6.21
CA PRO A 35 5.26 -17.41 6.83
C PRO A 35 5.83 -16.53 7.94
N GLU A 36 6.75 -17.05 8.76
CA GLU A 36 7.34 -16.32 9.88
C GLU A 36 8.13 -15.09 9.40
N LYS A 37 8.91 -15.25 8.33
CA LYS A 37 9.70 -14.16 7.75
C LYS A 37 8.76 -13.12 7.14
N PHE A 38 7.75 -13.56 6.40
CA PHE A 38 6.80 -12.68 5.75
C PHE A 38 6.02 -11.83 6.77
N LEU A 39 5.46 -12.46 7.81
CA LEU A 39 4.73 -11.77 8.88
C LEU A 39 5.59 -10.76 9.62
N ARG A 40 6.86 -11.10 9.89
CA ARG A 40 7.81 -10.18 10.53
C ARG A 40 8.05 -8.94 9.67
N ILE A 41 8.23 -9.11 8.36
CA ILE A 41 8.43 -7.99 7.43
C ILE A 41 7.17 -7.13 7.33
N ALA A 42 5.99 -7.75 7.20
CA ALA A 42 4.72 -7.05 7.18
C ALA A 42 4.50 -6.23 8.47
N TYR A 43 4.79 -6.81 9.64
CA TYR A 43 4.74 -6.10 10.92
C TYR A 43 5.67 -4.88 10.96
N GLN A 44 6.91 -5.03 10.49
CA GLN A 44 7.86 -3.91 10.40
C GLN A 44 7.38 -2.81 9.45
N ALA A 45 6.79 -3.18 8.30
CA ALA A 45 6.24 -2.22 7.36
C ALA A 45 5.06 -1.43 7.95
N ILE A 46 4.18 -2.09 8.71
CA ILE A 46 3.07 -1.45 9.42
C ILE A 46 3.59 -0.44 10.45
N HIS A 47 4.64 -0.79 11.19
CA HIS A 47 5.26 0.11 12.18
C HIS A 47 5.87 1.36 11.56
N LYS A 48 6.46 1.25 10.36
CA LYS A 48 7.04 2.39 9.62
C LYS A 48 5.98 3.40 9.15
N VAL A 49 4.72 2.99 9.03
CA VAL A 49 3.60 3.86 8.61
C VAL A 49 2.53 3.84 9.71
N PRO A 50 2.67 4.64 10.79
CA PRO A 50 1.81 4.56 11.97
C PRO A 50 0.30 4.64 11.68
N LYS A 51 -0.10 5.36 10.62
CA LYS A 51 -1.50 5.49 10.20
C LYS A 51 -2.14 4.15 9.78
N LEU A 52 -1.35 3.16 9.35
CA LEU A 52 -1.87 1.82 9.02
C LEU A 52 -2.51 1.12 10.23
N ARG A 53 -2.08 1.45 11.46
CA ARG A 53 -2.69 0.92 12.69
C ARG A 53 -4.11 1.42 12.95
N SER A 54 -4.48 2.54 12.33
CA SER A 54 -5.82 3.10 12.40
C SER A 54 -6.72 2.70 11.24
N CYS A 55 -6.18 1.95 10.26
CA CYS A 55 -6.99 1.42 9.18
C CYS A 55 -7.86 0.25 9.66
N ASN A 56 -8.91 -0.02 8.91
CA ASN A 56 -9.75 -1.19 9.07
C ASN A 56 -8.90 -2.47 9.02
N SER A 57 -8.99 -3.30 10.06
CA SER A 57 -8.20 -4.52 10.23
C SER A 57 -8.36 -5.50 9.07
N LEU A 58 -9.57 -5.64 8.53
CA LEU A 58 -9.85 -6.52 7.39
C LEU A 58 -9.14 -5.99 6.13
N SER A 59 -9.21 -4.69 5.85
CA SER A 59 -8.48 -4.09 4.71
C SER A 59 -6.96 -4.30 4.79
N LEU A 60 -6.41 -4.21 6.01
CA LEU A 60 -4.98 -4.41 6.26
C LEU A 60 -4.59 -5.87 6.01
N ILE A 61 -5.36 -6.82 6.52
CA ILE A 61 -5.11 -8.25 6.32
C ILE A 61 -5.29 -8.63 4.85
N ASN A 62 -6.31 -8.11 4.17
CA ASN A 62 -6.53 -8.37 2.75
C ASN A 62 -5.34 -7.90 1.90
N ALA A 63 -4.84 -6.69 2.14
CA ALA A 63 -3.67 -6.16 1.42
C ALA A 63 -2.40 -7.01 1.67
N ILE A 64 -2.25 -7.58 2.86
CA ILE A 64 -1.14 -8.49 3.20
C ILE A 64 -1.30 -9.85 2.53
N ILE A 65 -2.52 -10.41 2.48
CA ILE A 65 -2.83 -11.65 1.76
C ILE A 65 -2.57 -11.45 0.26
N GLU A 66 -2.99 -10.33 -0.32
CA GLU A 66 -2.71 -10.00 -1.72
C GLU A 66 -1.20 -9.94 -2.01
N ALA A 67 -0.42 -9.30 -1.13
CA ALA A 67 1.04 -9.31 -1.24
C ALA A 67 1.62 -10.73 -1.13
N SER A 68 1.03 -11.57 -0.29
CA SER A 68 1.42 -12.98 -0.10
C SER A 68 1.17 -13.82 -1.35
N ILE A 69 0.01 -13.65 -1.99
CA ILE A 69 -0.36 -14.32 -3.25
C ILE A 69 0.63 -13.97 -4.36
N LEU A 70 1.06 -12.71 -4.44
CA LEU A 70 2.07 -12.27 -5.42
C LEU A 70 3.49 -12.69 -5.02
N GLY A 71 3.70 -13.08 -3.76
CA GLY A 71 5.02 -13.32 -3.21
C GLY A 71 5.88 -12.05 -3.18
N LEU A 72 5.29 -10.90 -2.93
CA LEU A 72 5.98 -9.61 -2.87
C LEU A 72 6.23 -9.18 -1.42
N GLU A 73 7.43 -8.67 -1.17
CA GLU A 73 7.85 -8.21 0.14
C GLU A 73 7.31 -6.81 0.42
N VAL A 74 6.46 -6.71 1.45
CA VAL A 74 5.91 -5.43 1.90
C VAL A 74 7.00 -4.54 2.49
N GLY A 75 7.07 -3.29 2.02
CA GLY A 75 8.09 -2.31 2.37
C GLY A 75 9.29 -2.29 1.41
N ARG A 76 9.36 -3.20 0.44
CA ARG A 76 10.44 -3.25 -0.56
C ARG A 76 9.90 -3.34 -1.99
N THR A 77 9.10 -4.35 -2.30
CA THR A 77 8.58 -4.64 -3.65
C THR A 77 7.07 -4.43 -3.76
N ALA A 78 6.40 -4.25 -2.63
CA ALA A 78 5.08 -3.63 -2.53
C ALA A 78 5.01 -2.78 -1.27
N HIS A 79 4.02 -1.90 -1.16
CA HIS A 79 3.83 -0.99 -0.03
C HIS A 79 2.38 -1.03 0.43
N LEU A 80 2.18 -0.91 1.74
CA LEU A 80 0.86 -0.70 2.32
C LEU A 80 0.66 0.80 2.51
N ILE A 81 -0.32 1.37 1.82
CA ILE A 81 -0.61 2.80 1.87
C ILE A 81 -2.02 3.02 2.44
N PRO A 82 -2.18 3.90 3.44
CA PRO A 82 -3.49 4.23 3.98
C PRO A 82 -4.22 5.23 3.08
N PHE A 83 -5.32 4.80 2.46
CA PHE A 83 -6.31 5.70 1.86
C PHE A 83 -7.49 5.85 2.81
N LYS A 84 -7.59 7.02 3.45
CA LYS A 84 -8.53 7.28 4.55
C LYS A 84 -8.33 6.27 5.68
N ASP A 85 -9.30 5.40 5.91
CA ASP A 85 -9.37 4.33 6.91
C ASP A 85 -9.09 2.94 6.29
N GLN A 86 -8.78 2.85 5.00
CA GLN A 86 -8.51 1.59 4.32
C GLN A 86 -7.01 1.45 4.05
N ALA A 87 -6.45 0.28 4.37
CA ALA A 87 -5.11 -0.10 3.93
C ALA A 87 -5.21 -0.67 2.51
N THR A 88 -4.31 -0.23 1.64
CA THR A 88 -4.30 -0.63 0.22
C THR A 88 -2.92 -1.09 -0.17
N LEU A 89 -2.85 -2.19 -0.91
CA LEU A 89 -1.60 -2.69 -1.46
C LEU A 89 -1.25 -1.90 -2.71
N ILE A 90 -0.07 -1.29 -2.73
CA ILE A 90 0.52 -0.66 -3.90
C ILE A 90 1.74 -1.47 -4.29
N ILE A 91 1.73 -2.06 -5.48
CA ILE A 91 2.87 -2.79 -6.00
C ILE A 91 3.93 -1.78 -6.44
N ASP A 92 5.16 -1.96 -5.98
CA ASP A 92 6.26 -1.12 -6.40
C ASP A 92 6.72 -1.52 -7.81
N TYR A 93 7.30 -0.59 -8.57
CA TYR A 93 7.89 -0.94 -9.88
C TYR A 93 8.95 -2.05 -9.74
N LYS A 94 9.66 -2.11 -8.59
CA LYS A 94 10.58 -3.20 -8.26
C LYS A 94 9.87 -4.55 -8.17
N GLY A 95 8.65 -4.57 -7.61
CA GLY A 95 7.82 -5.78 -7.58
C GLY A 95 7.39 -6.20 -8.97
N MET A 96 6.99 -5.27 -9.83
CA MET A 96 6.67 -5.58 -11.22
C MET A 96 7.88 -6.15 -11.98
N ILE A 97 9.06 -5.55 -11.80
CA ILE A 97 10.32 -6.05 -12.38
C ILE A 97 10.62 -7.47 -11.87
N GLU A 98 10.53 -7.69 -10.56
CA GLU A 98 10.75 -9.01 -9.96
C GLU A 98 9.79 -10.06 -10.53
N LEU A 99 8.49 -9.75 -10.61
CA LEU A 99 7.49 -10.63 -11.20
C LEU A 99 7.75 -10.88 -12.70
N ALA A 100 8.14 -9.86 -13.46
CA ALA A 100 8.51 -10.00 -14.86
C ALA A 100 9.69 -10.96 -15.05
N HIS A 101 10.72 -10.87 -14.20
CA HIS A 101 11.86 -11.79 -14.24
C HIS A 101 11.51 -13.24 -13.86
N ARG A 102 10.48 -13.47 -13.03
CA ARG A 102 10.00 -14.82 -12.72
C ARG A 102 9.39 -15.56 -13.92
N SER A 103 9.00 -14.86 -14.98
CA SER A 103 8.50 -15.48 -16.22
C SER A 103 9.56 -16.26 -16.99
N ASP A 104 10.84 -16.08 -16.65
CA ASP A 104 12.01 -16.56 -17.39
C ASP A 104 12.10 -16.08 -18.85
N LYS A 105 11.18 -15.22 -19.31
CA LYS A 105 11.17 -14.62 -20.66
C LYS A 105 11.85 -13.27 -20.71
N VAL A 106 12.05 -12.62 -19.57
CA VAL A 106 12.62 -11.28 -19.46
C VAL A 106 14.10 -11.37 -19.09
N GLU A 107 14.95 -10.76 -19.91
CA GLU A 107 16.39 -10.66 -19.69
C GLU A 107 16.76 -9.44 -18.85
N SER A 108 16.24 -8.26 -19.20
CA SER A 108 16.50 -7.02 -18.46
C SER A 108 15.40 -5.99 -18.65
N THR A 109 15.27 -5.06 -17.70
CA THR A 109 14.25 -4.00 -17.71
C THR A 109 14.84 -2.61 -17.45
N PRO A 110 15.71 -2.07 -18.33
CA PRO A 110 16.31 -0.77 -18.08
C PRO A 110 15.28 0.35 -18.20
N LEU A 111 15.29 1.29 -17.25
CA LEU A 111 14.45 2.48 -17.26
C LEU A 111 15.26 3.72 -16.90
N LYS A 112 14.98 4.84 -17.56
CA LYS A 112 15.73 6.09 -17.42
C LYS A 112 14.85 7.31 -17.64
N ALA A 113 15.20 8.39 -16.95
CA ALA A 113 14.73 9.73 -17.28
C ALA A 113 15.61 10.37 -18.36
N VAL A 114 14.96 11.16 -19.21
CA VAL A 114 15.52 11.93 -20.33
C VAL A 114 15.36 13.40 -20.00
N TYR A 115 16.37 14.18 -20.37
CA TYR A 115 16.44 15.60 -20.13
C TYR A 115 16.60 16.37 -21.43
N GLU A 116 16.29 17.66 -21.43
CA GLU A 116 16.26 18.55 -22.60
C GLU A 116 17.53 18.48 -23.47
N ASN A 117 18.72 18.35 -22.85
CA ASN A 117 19.98 18.34 -23.58
C ASN A 117 20.50 16.93 -23.90
N ASP A 118 19.75 15.88 -23.56
CA ASP A 118 20.09 14.52 -23.98
C ASP A 118 19.76 14.33 -25.47
N LEU A 119 20.56 13.51 -26.17
CA LEU A 119 20.17 13.05 -27.50
C LEU A 119 19.17 11.90 -27.33
N PHE A 120 17.91 12.16 -27.66
CA PHE A 120 16.81 11.22 -27.51
C PHE A 120 15.95 11.16 -28.77
N GLU A 121 15.85 9.97 -29.35
CA GLU A 121 15.08 9.69 -30.57
C GLU A 121 14.29 8.39 -30.37
N TYR A 122 13.03 8.37 -30.76
CA TYR A 122 12.22 7.15 -30.74
C TYR A 122 11.15 7.16 -31.84
N ALA A 123 10.71 5.97 -32.23
CA ALA A 123 9.60 5.78 -33.17
C ALA A 123 8.74 4.59 -32.71
N GLU A 124 7.41 4.72 -32.79
CA GLU A 124 6.46 3.68 -32.37
C GLU A 124 5.81 2.92 -33.54
N GLY A 125 6.11 3.31 -34.79
CA GLY A 125 5.58 2.70 -36.01
C GLY A 125 6.19 1.34 -36.34
N THR A 126 6.08 0.93 -37.61
CA THR A 126 6.53 -0.40 -38.07
C THR A 126 8.02 -0.66 -37.83
N ASP A 127 8.87 0.38 -37.93
CA ASP A 127 10.28 0.33 -37.56
C ASP A 127 10.48 0.99 -36.19
N ARG A 128 10.08 0.24 -35.16
CA ARG A 128 10.04 0.71 -33.78
C ARG A 128 11.44 0.73 -33.17
N TYR A 129 11.86 1.90 -32.66
CA TYR A 129 13.16 2.05 -32.00
C TYR A 129 13.17 3.09 -30.91
N ILE A 130 14.18 3.01 -30.04
CA ILE A 130 14.51 4.01 -29.04
C ILE A 130 16.04 4.17 -28.94
N LYS A 131 16.52 5.40 -28.96
CA LYS A 131 17.93 5.76 -28.81
C LYS A 131 18.04 6.87 -27.78
N HIS A 132 18.90 6.66 -26.79
CA HIS A 132 19.17 7.64 -25.74
C HIS A 132 20.67 7.72 -25.49
N LYS A 133 21.24 8.92 -25.64
CA LYS A 133 22.61 9.25 -25.24
C LYS A 133 22.54 10.44 -24.26
N PRO A 134 22.73 10.20 -22.95
CA PRO A 134 22.74 11.26 -21.96
C PRO A 134 23.83 12.29 -22.24
N ALA A 135 23.52 13.57 -22.06
CA ALA A 135 24.54 14.61 -22.03
C ALA A 135 25.46 14.43 -20.81
N ARG A 136 26.76 14.67 -20.99
CA ARG A 136 27.76 14.54 -19.92
C ARG A 136 27.58 15.60 -18.83
N ASP A 137 27.29 16.83 -19.22
CA ASP A 137 27.14 17.98 -18.33
C ASP A 137 25.87 18.74 -18.68
N LYS A 138 25.31 19.45 -17.67
CA LYS A 138 24.16 20.36 -17.82
C LYS A 138 22.98 19.73 -18.59
N ARG A 139 22.49 18.58 -18.14
CA ARG A 139 21.41 17.82 -18.82
C ARG A 139 20.10 18.61 -19.03
N GLY A 140 19.85 19.66 -18.26
CA GLY A 140 18.67 20.53 -18.40
C GLY A 140 17.49 20.03 -17.56
N LYS A 141 16.27 20.39 -17.95
CA LYS A 141 15.05 19.93 -17.27
C LYS A 141 14.64 18.53 -17.77
N LEU A 142 13.79 17.85 -17.00
CA LEU A 142 13.16 16.60 -17.43
C LEU A 142 12.29 16.84 -18.66
N SER A 143 12.50 16.03 -19.70
CA SER A 143 11.79 16.14 -20.98
C SER A 143 10.97 14.89 -21.30
N ALA A 144 11.41 13.71 -20.88
CA ALA A 144 10.69 12.44 -21.04
C ALA A 144 11.23 11.40 -20.05
N ALA A 145 10.61 10.23 -20.00
CA ALA A 145 11.24 9.05 -19.44
C ALA A 145 10.84 7.81 -20.23
N TYR A 146 11.60 6.73 -20.08
CA TYR A 146 11.27 5.48 -20.73
C TYR A 146 11.61 4.27 -19.88
N ALA A 147 10.97 3.15 -20.20
CA ALA A 147 11.32 1.82 -19.74
C ALA A 147 11.43 0.90 -20.95
N ILE A 148 12.38 -0.03 -20.93
CA ILE A 148 12.58 -1.06 -21.95
C ILE A 148 12.46 -2.41 -21.26
N VAL A 149 11.97 -3.41 -21.96
CA VAL A 149 12.08 -4.82 -21.61
C VAL A 149 12.80 -5.54 -22.73
N ASN A 150 13.90 -6.19 -22.40
CA ASN A 150 14.63 -7.07 -23.33
C ASN A 150 14.19 -8.50 -23.07
N PHE A 151 13.81 -9.23 -24.11
CA PHE A 151 13.38 -10.61 -24.00
C PHE A 151 14.55 -11.59 -24.17
N LYS A 152 14.50 -12.70 -23.44
CA LYS A 152 15.41 -13.81 -23.70
C LYS A 152 15.16 -14.35 -25.11
N GLY A 153 16.22 -14.50 -25.89
CA GLY A 153 16.12 -14.89 -27.30
C GLY A 153 16.05 -13.71 -28.27
N GLY A 154 16.10 -12.48 -27.76
CA GLY A 154 16.18 -11.26 -28.56
C GLY A 154 14.84 -10.54 -28.72
N GLY A 155 14.92 -9.33 -29.28
CA GLY A 155 13.79 -8.40 -29.35
C GLY A 155 13.57 -7.64 -28.05
N TYR A 156 12.78 -6.58 -28.14
CA TYR A 156 12.47 -5.70 -27.03
C TYR A 156 11.11 -5.03 -27.22
N ASP A 157 10.55 -4.55 -26.11
CA ASP A 157 9.44 -3.59 -26.08
C ASP A 157 9.85 -2.41 -25.19
N PHE A 158 9.26 -1.24 -25.38
CA PHE A 158 9.54 -0.07 -24.56
C PHE A 158 8.32 0.80 -24.37
N GLU A 159 8.29 1.62 -23.34
CA GLU A 159 7.30 2.68 -23.17
C GLU A 159 8.06 3.99 -23.04
N VAL A 160 7.59 5.03 -23.72
CA VAL A 160 8.00 6.42 -23.49
C VAL A 160 6.85 7.16 -22.84
N VAL A 161 7.16 7.98 -21.83
CA VAL A 161 6.21 8.88 -21.18
C VAL A 161 6.70 10.31 -21.32
N LEU A 162 5.78 11.19 -21.69
CA LEU A 162 6.03 12.61 -21.91
C LEU A 162 5.53 13.44 -20.71
N PRO A 163 5.86 14.74 -20.63
CA PRO A 163 5.46 15.58 -19.50
C PRO A 163 3.93 15.59 -19.27
N GLU A 164 3.14 15.53 -20.33
CA GLU A 164 1.67 15.48 -20.29
C GLU A 164 1.16 14.20 -19.61
N ASP A 165 1.78 13.05 -19.92
CA ASP A 165 1.48 11.78 -19.28
C ASP A 165 1.74 11.85 -17.78
N ILE A 166 2.88 12.44 -17.41
CA ILE A 166 3.29 12.55 -16.02
C ILE A 166 2.38 13.49 -15.25
N GLU A 167 1.98 14.61 -15.85
CA GLU A 167 1.05 15.55 -15.22
C GLU A 167 -0.29 14.86 -14.93
N SER A 168 -0.78 14.02 -15.84
CA SER A 168 -2.00 13.25 -15.65
C SER A 168 -1.92 12.29 -14.45
N VAL A 169 -0.78 11.62 -14.28
CA VAL A 169 -0.53 10.69 -13.16
C VAL A 169 -0.35 11.47 -11.85
N LYS A 170 0.40 12.58 -11.88
CA LYS A 170 0.63 13.45 -10.72
C LYS A 170 -0.68 14.02 -10.18
N LYS A 171 -1.63 14.38 -11.05
CA LYS A 171 -2.98 14.84 -10.65
C LYS A 171 -3.79 13.78 -9.91
N ARG A 172 -3.62 12.50 -10.25
CA ARG A 172 -4.33 11.38 -9.60
C ARG A 172 -3.65 10.90 -8.33
N SER A 173 -2.37 11.21 -8.11
CA SER A 173 -1.62 10.78 -6.94
C SER A 173 -1.94 11.66 -5.71
N PRO A 174 -2.59 11.12 -4.66
CA PRO A 174 -2.95 11.94 -3.48
C PRO A 174 -1.72 12.48 -2.73
N GLY A 175 -0.58 11.79 -2.85
CA GLY A 175 0.69 12.19 -2.26
C GLY A 175 1.42 13.29 -3.02
N ALA A 176 1.07 13.57 -4.28
CA ALA A 176 1.81 14.53 -5.11
C ALA A 176 1.72 15.99 -4.61
N LYS A 177 0.72 16.32 -3.79
CA LYS A 177 0.54 17.68 -3.24
C LYS A 177 1.48 18.00 -2.08
N LYS A 178 2.13 17.00 -1.50
CA LYS A 178 3.01 17.21 -0.34
C LYS A 178 4.41 17.64 -0.78
N ALA A 179 5.07 18.51 -0.02
CA ALA A 179 6.41 18.98 -0.35
C ALA A 179 7.46 17.86 -0.27
N ASP A 180 7.30 16.92 0.66
CA ASP A 180 8.15 15.73 0.85
C ASP A 180 7.82 14.59 -0.12
N SER A 181 6.93 14.84 -1.08
CA SER A 181 6.54 13.84 -2.07
C SER A 181 7.69 13.55 -3.03
N PRO A 182 7.91 12.29 -3.43
CA PRO A 182 8.86 11.95 -4.49
C PRO A 182 8.63 12.69 -5.82
N TRP A 183 7.44 13.25 -6.01
CA TRP A 183 7.10 14.09 -7.16
C TRP A 183 7.67 15.52 -7.11
N ASN A 184 8.15 15.96 -5.95
CA ASN A 184 8.59 17.33 -5.68
C ASN A 184 9.99 17.37 -5.04
N THR A 185 10.70 16.24 -5.02
CA THR A 185 12.06 16.09 -4.51
C THR A 185 13.00 15.63 -5.63
N GLU A 186 14.27 15.37 -5.28
CA GLU A 186 15.28 14.80 -6.19
C GLU A 186 14.90 13.43 -6.80
N ASP A 187 13.86 12.78 -6.26
CA ASP A 187 13.32 11.51 -6.78
C ASP A 187 12.39 11.68 -7.99
N GLU A 188 12.04 12.91 -8.39
CA GLU A 188 11.11 13.17 -9.49
C GLU A 188 11.51 12.46 -10.80
N PRO A 189 12.79 12.46 -11.26
CA PRO A 189 13.20 11.71 -12.44
C PRO A 189 12.86 10.21 -12.35
N MET A 190 12.99 9.65 -11.15
CA MET A 190 12.67 8.25 -10.90
C MET A 190 11.15 8.03 -10.96
N MET A 191 10.33 8.97 -10.50
CA MET A 191 8.88 8.88 -10.63
C MET A 191 8.42 8.84 -12.09
N TRP A 192 9.06 9.60 -12.97
CA TRP A 192 8.76 9.55 -14.40
C TRP A 192 9.10 8.16 -14.98
N ALA A 193 10.29 7.64 -14.68
CA ALA A 193 10.71 6.33 -15.17
C ALA A 193 9.86 5.18 -14.59
N LYS A 194 9.39 5.29 -13.35
CA LYS A 194 8.44 4.35 -12.75
C LYS A 194 7.12 4.33 -13.51
N THR A 195 6.60 5.50 -13.91
CA THR A 195 5.37 5.59 -14.71
C THR A 195 5.51 4.83 -16.02
N ALA A 196 6.63 5.01 -16.74
CA ALA A 196 6.90 4.26 -17.96
C ALA A 196 6.94 2.74 -17.71
N MET A 197 7.62 2.30 -16.65
CA MET A 197 7.69 0.87 -16.30
C MET A 197 6.31 0.28 -15.97
N ARG A 198 5.46 1.02 -15.23
CA ARG A 198 4.10 0.57 -14.90
C ARG A 198 3.24 0.37 -16.14
N ARG A 199 3.31 1.29 -17.11
CA ARG A 199 2.61 1.17 -18.40
C ARG A 199 3.14 -0.01 -19.21
N LEU A 200 4.47 -0.16 -19.29
CA LEU A 200 5.10 -1.28 -20.00
C LEU A 200 4.70 -2.64 -19.40
N ALA A 201 4.65 -2.75 -18.07
CA ALA A 201 4.32 -3.99 -17.37
C ALA A 201 2.93 -4.57 -17.74
N LYS A 202 2.00 -3.75 -18.27
CA LYS A 202 0.68 -4.20 -18.72
C LYS A 202 0.71 -5.11 -19.95
N ARG A 203 1.81 -5.11 -20.72
CA ARG A 203 1.95 -5.86 -21.99
C ARG A 203 3.17 -6.79 -22.10
N ILE A 204 4.06 -6.77 -21.11
CA ILE A 204 5.17 -7.74 -21.00
C ILE A 204 4.59 -9.17 -20.85
N PRO A 205 5.20 -10.24 -21.39
CA PRO A 205 4.79 -11.62 -21.13
C PRO A 205 4.63 -11.88 -19.63
N GLN A 206 3.40 -12.07 -19.19
CA GLN A 206 3.07 -12.08 -17.78
C GLN A 206 3.11 -13.51 -17.23
N CYS A 207 3.80 -13.70 -16.10
CA CYS A 207 3.42 -14.79 -15.20
C CYS A 207 2.03 -14.48 -14.61
N PRO A 208 1.25 -15.49 -14.16
CA PRO A 208 -0.06 -15.28 -13.53
C PRO A 208 -0.04 -14.21 -12.43
N GLU A 209 1.04 -14.14 -11.66
CA GLU A 209 1.25 -13.16 -10.60
C GLU A 209 1.40 -11.73 -11.16
N LEU A 210 2.12 -11.55 -12.28
CA LEU A 210 2.24 -10.24 -12.92
C LEU A 210 0.90 -9.76 -13.49
N GLN A 211 0.04 -10.67 -13.98
CA GLN A 211 -1.32 -10.31 -14.43
C GLN A 211 -2.14 -9.76 -13.27
N LYS A 212 -2.12 -10.49 -12.14
CA LYS A 212 -2.80 -10.06 -10.91
C LYS A 212 -2.25 -8.73 -10.40
N ALA A 213 -0.94 -8.55 -10.44
CA ALA A 213 -0.29 -7.31 -10.04
C ALA A 213 -0.71 -6.12 -10.92
N ALA A 214 -0.73 -6.29 -12.24
CA ALA A 214 -1.20 -5.26 -13.18
C ALA A 214 -2.68 -4.90 -12.94
N TYR A 215 -3.53 -5.91 -12.74
CA TYR A 215 -4.95 -5.70 -12.44
C TYR A 215 -5.17 -4.95 -11.13
N LEU A 216 -4.47 -5.32 -10.06
CA LEU A 216 -4.57 -4.63 -8.76
C LEU A 216 -4.14 -3.16 -8.85
N GLU A 217 -3.15 -2.87 -9.67
CA GLU A 217 -2.70 -1.50 -9.94
C GLU A 217 -3.71 -0.70 -10.73
N GLU A 218 -4.38 -1.30 -11.73
CA GLU A 218 -5.47 -0.64 -12.44
C GLU A 218 -6.64 -0.29 -11.53
N LEU A 219 -6.98 -1.17 -10.58
CA LEU A 219 -8.01 -0.86 -9.57
C LEU A 219 -7.62 0.35 -8.71
N VAL A 220 -6.36 0.40 -8.28
CA VAL A 220 -5.81 1.54 -7.52
C VAL A 220 -5.85 2.82 -8.35
N GLU A 221 -5.40 2.78 -9.61
CA GLU A 221 -5.43 3.91 -10.55
C GLU A 221 -6.86 4.42 -10.78
N ALA A 222 -7.84 3.52 -10.82
CA ALA A 222 -9.26 3.83 -10.95
C ALA A 222 -9.93 4.26 -9.63
N GLY A 223 -9.23 4.20 -8.49
CA GLY A 223 -9.79 4.48 -7.17
C GLY A 223 -10.82 3.45 -6.70
N LEU A 224 -10.80 2.24 -7.28
CA LEU A 224 -11.67 1.13 -6.93
C LEU A 224 -11.08 0.33 -5.77
N LYS A 225 -11.95 -0.36 -5.00
CA LYS A 225 -11.52 -1.19 -3.88
C LYS A 225 -10.93 -2.52 -4.38
N GLN A 226 -9.79 -2.90 -3.82
CA GLN A 226 -9.23 -4.24 -3.96
C GLN A 226 -10.10 -5.21 -3.17
N ASN A 227 -10.73 -6.18 -3.85
CA ASN A 227 -11.61 -7.17 -3.24
C ASN A 227 -11.04 -8.58 -3.48
N LEU A 228 -10.78 -9.30 -2.38
CA LEU A 228 -10.20 -10.65 -2.38
C LEU A 228 -10.98 -11.69 -3.20
N ALA A 229 -12.30 -11.53 -3.32
CA ALA A 229 -13.20 -12.50 -3.96
C ALA A 229 -12.83 -12.81 -5.43
N HIS A 230 -12.16 -11.88 -6.12
CA HIS A 230 -11.77 -12.05 -7.52
C HIS A 230 -10.35 -12.62 -7.71
N ILE A 231 -9.54 -12.68 -6.65
CA ILE A 231 -8.08 -12.92 -6.77
C ILE A 231 -7.73 -14.40 -6.49
N THR A 232 -8.57 -15.09 -5.74
CA THR A 232 -8.27 -16.42 -5.19
C THR A 232 -8.83 -17.56 -6.01
N ASN A 233 -9.62 -17.35 -7.08
CA ASN A 233 -10.29 -18.44 -7.83
C ASN A 233 -11.00 -19.46 -6.90
N GLY A 234 -11.49 -19.03 -5.72
CA GLY A 234 -12.07 -19.93 -4.72
C GLY A 234 -11.07 -20.82 -3.97
N ALA A 235 -9.75 -20.63 -4.14
CA ALA A 235 -8.67 -21.39 -3.49
C ALA A 235 -8.37 -20.96 -2.04
N ILE A 236 -9.22 -20.11 -1.45
CA ILE A 236 -9.31 -20.04 0.00
C ILE A 236 -10.30 -21.14 0.36
N ASP A 237 -9.79 -22.22 0.95
CA ASP A 237 -10.61 -23.31 1.48
C ASP A 237 -11.78 -22.74 2.30
N ALA A 238 -12.86 -23.51 2.36
CA ALA A 238 -14.11 -23.18 3.05
C ALA A 238 -13.96 -22.75 4.52
N ASP A 239 -12.74 -22.76 5.09
CA ASP A 239 -12.37 -22.12 6.34
C ASP A 239 -12.40 -20.58 6.29
N PHE A 240 -12.51 -19.96 5.10
CA PHE A 240 -12.87 -18.54 4.99
C PHE A 240 -14.37 -18.30 5.29
N LYS A 241 -15.18 -19.36 5.52
CA LYS A 241 -16.56 -19.19 5.97
C LYS A 241 -16.58 -18.60 7.38
N SER A 242 -16.89 -17.31 7.37
CA SER A 242 -17.25 -16.47 8.50
C SER A 242 -16.09 -16.03 9.38
N VAL A 243 -15.31 -15.07 8.86
CA VAL A 243 -15.28 -13.81 9.64
C VAL A 243 -16.72 -13.32 9.61
N LYS A 244 -17.54 -13.76 10.59
CA LYS A 244 -18.71 -12.95 10.93
C LYS A 244 -18.12 -11.57 11.15
N GLU A 245 -18.71 -10.54 10.55
CA GLU A 245 -18.66 -9.25 11.23
C GLU A 245 -19.13 -9.57 12.64
N GLU A 246 -18.21 -9.74 13.59
CA GLU A 246 -18.60 -9.66 14.98
C GLU A 246 -19.24 -8.28 15.03
N PRO A 247 -20.57 -8.20 15.28
CA PRO A 247 -21.17 -6.90 15.46
C PRO A 247 -20.29 -6.24 16.50
N ARG A 248 -19.60 -5.17 16.10
CA ARG A 248 -18.74 -4.37 16.97
C ARG A 248 -19.54 -4.24 18.24
N GLU A 249 -19.09 -4.85 19.34
CA GLU A 249 -19.90 -4.96 20.55
C GLU A 249 -20.57 -3.61 20.74
N PRO A 250 -21.92 -3.55 20.81
CA PRO A 250 -22.61 -2.28 20.90
C PRO A 250 -21.93 -1.53 22.03
N ILE A 251 -21.33 -0.39 21.67
CA ILE A 251 -20.55 0.45 22.58
C ILE A 251 -21.30 0.43 23.92
N GLN A 252 -20.70 -0.18 24.95
CA GLN A 252 -21.36 -0.35 26.24
C GLN A 252 -21.52 1.05 26.83
N LYS A 253 -22.61 1.74 26.45
CA LYS A 253 -22.87 3.15 26.81
C LYS A 253 -22.75 3.32 28.33
N GLN A 254 -23.18 2.33 29.10
CA GLN A 254 -23.04 2.27 30.55
C GLN A 254 -21.57 2.26 31.00
N ALA A 255 -20.73 1.37 30.48
CA ALA A 255 -19.31 1.29 30.85
C ALA A 255 -18.52 2.57 30.47
N ILE A 256 -18.88 3.22 29.37
CA ILE A 256 -18.27 4.49 28.95
C ILE A 256 -18.72 5.64 29.85
N THR A 257 -20.00 5.67 30.24
CA THR A 257 -20.55 6.70 31.14
C THR A 257 -19.96 6.56 32.54
N GLU A 258 -19.86 5.34 33.08
CA GLU A 258 -19.22 5.07 34.37
C GLU A 258 -17.73 5.45 34.38
N LYS A 259 -17.02 5.22 33.27
CA LYS A 259 -15.60 5.59 33.14
C LYS A 259 -15.43 7.11 33.05
N LEU A 260 -16.33 7.81 32.36
CA LEU A 260 -16.41 9.27 32.33
C LEU A 260 -16.69 9.87 33.70
N ASP A 261 -17.65 9.29 34.44
CA ASP A 261 -18.06 9.78 35.75
C ASP A 261 -16.97 9.56 36.80
N LYS A 262 -16.27 8.41 36.76
CA LYS A 262 -15.06 8.18 37.59
C LYS A 262 -13.95 9.17 37.27
N LEU A 263 -13.64 9.39 36.00
CA LEU A 263 -12.57 10.32 35.60
C LEU A 263 -12.89 11.79 35.93
N LYS A 264 -14.18 12.17 35.96
CA LYS A 264 -14.64 13.49 36.43
C LYS A 264 -14.63 13.59 37.96
N ALA A 265 -14.98 12.52 38.68
CA ALA A 265 -14.93 12.46 40.14
C ALA A 265 -13.49 12.52 40.67
N ASP A 266 -12.54 11.89 39.96
CA ASP A 266 -11.12 11.88 40.29
C ASP A 266 -10.38 13.17 39.86
N GLY A 267 -11.08 14.15 39.28
CA GLY A 267 -10.52 15.44 38.88
C GLY A 267 -9.52 15.39 37.71
N GLN A 268 -9.42 14.26 37.02
CA GLN A 268 -8.44 14.05 35.94
C GLN A 268 -8.82 14.73 34.62
N ILE A 269 -10.08 15.17 34.47
CA ILE A 269 -10.59 15.78 33.25
C ILE A 269 -11.60 16.88 33.57
N SER A 270 -11.63 17.95 32.77
CA SER A 270 -12.58 19.06 32.97
C SER A 270 -14.03 18.64 32.70
N LYS A 271 -14.98 19.35 33.32
CA LYS A 271 -16.44 19.11 33.17
C LYS A 271 -16.89 19.12 31.70
N GLU A 272 -16.17 19.83 30.84
CA GLU A 272 -16.46 20.04 29.41
C GLU A 272 -15.72 19.05 28.50
N THR A 273 -15.65 17.77 28.90
CA THR A 273 -15.05 16.71 28.08
C THR A 273 -15.99 15.53 27.84
N LYS A 274 -15.87 14.92 26.65
CA LYS A 274 -16.55 13.71 26.21
C LYS A 274 -15.51 12.68 25.76
N LEU A 275 -15.86 11.39 25.79
CA LEU A 275 -15.02 10.34 25.20
C LEU A 275 -15.39 10.18 23.72
N CYS A 276 -14.40 10.12 22.84
CA CYS A 276 -14.62 10.00 21.40
C CYS A 276 -14.40 8.56 20.91
N PRO A 277 -15.44 7.85 20.43
CA PRO A 277 -15.31 6.48 19.92
C PRO A 277 -14.40 6.38 18.68
N ASN A 278 -14.33 7.45 17.89
CA ASN A 278 -13.45 7.55 16.72
C ASN A 278 -11.98 7.82 17.10
N LYS A 279 -11.68 8.07 18.37
CA LYS A 279 -10.32 8.21 18.92
C LYS A 279 -10.04 7.20 20.04
N ASN A 280 -10.63 6.00 19.96
CA ASN A 280 -10.49 4.93 20.97
C ASN A 280 -10.85 5.40 22.39
N ASP A 281 -11.98 6.10 22.53
CA ASP A 281 -12.51 6.60 23.80
C ASP A 281 -11.55 7.50 24.57
N LYS A 282 -10.73 8.27 23.87
CA LYS A 282 -9.92 9.33 24.50
C LYS A 282 -10.79 10.53 24.89
N PRO A 283 -10.46 11.22 26.00
CA PRO A 283 -11.12 12.47 26.36
C PRO A 283 -10.87 13.55 25.30
N VAL A 284 -11.93 14.21 24.86
CA VAL A 284 -11.88 15.36 23.96
C VAL A 284 -12.74 16.50 24.53
N PRO A 285 -12.35 17.77 24.35
CA PRO A 285 -13.20 18.90 24.66
C PRO A 285 -14.54 18.84 23.91
N ILE A 286 -15.62 19.29 24.55
CA ILE A 286 -16.95 19.36 23.91
C ILE A 286 -16.92 20.32 22.71
N ALA A 287 -16.17 21.42 22.79
CA ALA A 287 -16.00 22.36 21.67
C ALA A 287 -15.45 21.69 20.38
N ASP A 288 -14.62 20.66 20.52
CA ASP A 288 -14.08 19.90 19.38
C ASP A 288 -15.13 18.95 18.77
N CYS A 289 -16.17 18.60 19.54
CA CYS A 289 -17.27 17.78 19.05
C CYS A 289 -18.22 18.59 18.16
N ASP A 290 -18.47 19.86 18.49
CA ASP A 290 -19.38 20.75 17.75
C ASP A 290 -18.87 21.05 16.32
N LEU A 291 -17.54 21.02 16.14
CA LEU A 291 -16.86 21.22 14.86
C LEU A 291 -16.62 19.90 14.08
N CYS A 292 -17.09 18.76 14.59
CA CYS A 292 -16.79 17.45 14.03
C CYS A 292 -17.62 17.13 12.77
N THR A 293 -16.93 16.77 11.68
CA THR A 293 -17.51 16.40 10.37
C THR A 293 -17.79 14.90 10.22
N VAL A 294 -17.33 14.05 11.15
CA VAL A 294 -17.53 12.60 11.14
C VAL A 294 -18.59 12.21 12.18
N ARG A 295 -19.87 12.30 11.78
CA ARG A 295 -21.02 12.15 12.69
C ARG A 295 -21.64 10.75 12.74
N GLN A 296 -21.37 9.91 11.74
CA GLN A 296 -21.97 8.58 11.63
C GLN A 296 -21.48 7.65 12.76
N GLY A 297 -22.41 7.13 13.57
CA GLY A 297 -22.11 6.23 14.68
C GLY A 297 -21.60 6.91 15.97
N CYS A 298 -21.64 8.25 16.05
CA CYS A 298 -21.24 8.96 17.27
C CYS A 298 -22.40 9.03 18.28
N PRO A 299 -22.26 8.47 19.50
CA PRO A 299 -23.31 8.46 20.52
C PRO A 299 -23.59 9.85 21.12
N ALA A 300 -22.74 10.85 20.85
CA ALA A 300 -22.97 12.24 21.27
C ALA A 300 -23.95 13.01 20.39
N TRP A 301 -24.33 12.45 19.23
CA TRP A 301 -25.23 13.04 18.23
C TRP A 301 -26.38 12.11 17.83
N ALA A 302 -26.54 11.01 18.58
CA ALA A 302 -27.60 10.00 18.39
C ALA A 302 -28.73 10.22 19.40
#